data_AF-A0A967HLW2-F1
#
_entry.id   AF-A0A967HLW2-F1
#
_cell.length_a   1.000
_cell.length_b   1.000
_cell.length_c   1.000
_cell.angle_alpha   90.00
_cell.angle_beta   90.00
_cell.angle_gamma   90.00
#
_symmetry.space_group_name_H-M   'P 1'
#
loop_
_entity.id
_entity.type
_entity.pdbx_description
1 polymer ?
#
loop_
_entity_poly.entity_id
_entity_poly.type
_entity_poly.pdbx_seq_one_letter_code
_entity_poly.pdbx_strand_id
1 'polypeptide(L)'
;MTADGYVVEVGIPFRSLRFPDRSGVQSWSFYVERFWPRQSNVRMQSFYENEGEACRLCQVNRLTGLEGISSGGAVQLTPTVSVARADTRPLGAGGWSSGELSPEAGLDVQWSLTSDVTLNATVNPDFSQVEADVAQLEANQR
;
A
#
# COMPACT_ATOMS: atom_id res chain seq x y z
N MET A 1 -13.64 25.69 6.64
CA MET A 1 -12.88 26.83 6.10
C MET A 1 -12.98 27.95 7.11
N THR A 2 -11.85 28.49 7.56
CA THR A 2 -11.80 29.71 8.37
C THR A 2 -11.86 30.93 7.46
N ALA A 3 -12.04 32.13 8.02
CA ALA A 3 -12.01 33.37 7.24
C ALA A 3 -10.69 33.54 6.45
N ASP A 4 -9.59 32.98 6.96
CA ASP A 4 -8.25 33.09 6.36
C ASP A 4 -7.77 31.83 5.60
N GLY A 5 -8.60 30.79 5.49
CA GLY A 5 -8.25 29.58 4.74
C GLY A 5 -8.71 28.27 5.38
N TYR A 6 -7.77 27.37 5.64
CA TYR A 6 -8.05 26.03 6.17
C TYR A 6 -6.99 25.59 7.18
N VAL A 7 -7.42 24.75 8.12
CA VAL A 7 -6.56 24.06 9.09
C VAL A 7 -6.59 22.58 8.74
N VAL A 8 -5.43 21.93 8.81
CA VAL A 8 -5.31 20.48 8.64
C VAL A 8 -4.75 19.89 9.92
N GLU A 9 -5.44 18.89 10.44
CA GLU A 9 -4.96 18.08 11.55
C GLU A 9 -4.70 16.66 11.03
N VAL A 10 -3.55 16.09 11.37
CA VAL A 10 -3.11 14.78 10.87
C VAL A 10 -2.63 13.92 12.03
N GLY A 11 -3.22 12.74 12.18
CA GLY A 11 -2.74 11.70 13.09
C GLY A 11 -2.07 10.57 12.30
N ILE A 12 -0.78 10.32 12.54
CA ILE A 12 -0.04 9.21 11.94
C ILE A 12 0.30 8.21 13.06
N PRO A 13 -0.32 7.01 13.09
CA PRO A 13 0.02 6.00 14.09
C PRO A 13 1.46 5.52 13.94
N PHE A 14 2.24 5.44 15.03
CA PHE A 14 3.63 4.92 14.96
C PHE A 14 3.71 3.51 14.36
N ARG A 15 2.71 2.66 14.64
CA ARG A 15 2.62 1.30 14.05
C ARG A 15 2.51 1.26 12.52
N SER A 16 2.13 2.36 11.86
CA SER A 16 2.11 2.43 10.39
C SER A 16 3.44 2.90 9.81
N LEU A 17 4.42 3.25 10.65
CA LEU A 17 5.75 3.68 10.25
C LEU A 17 6.77 2.58 10.57
N ARG A 18 7.71 2.39 9.65
CA ARG A 18 8.88 1.54 9.89
C ARG A 18 10.01 2.40 10.39
N PHE A 19 10.51 2.12 11.59
CA PHE A 19 11.66 2.77 12.17
C PHE A 19 12.38 1.80 13.11
N PRO A 20 13.69 1.95 13.35
CA PRO A 20 14.39 1.09 14.28
C PRO A 20 13.84 1.28 15.70
N ASP A 21 13.52 0.19 16.38
CA ASP A 21 13.21 0.21 17.80
C ASP A 21 14.49 0.54 18.57
N ARG A 22 14.55 1.75 19.14
CA ARG A 22 15.67 2.23 19.95
C ARG A 22 15.20 2.46 21.37
N SER A 23 16.01 2.03 22.33
CA SER A 23 15.82 2.43 23.73
C SER A 23 16.14 3.93 23.90
N GLY A 24 15.28 4.64 24.63
CA GLY A 24 15.45 6.06 24.94
C GLY A 24 14.78 7.02 23.95
N VAL A 25 15.10 8.30 24.10
CA VAL A 25 14.51 9.40 23.32
C VAL A 25 15.06 9.42 21.90
N GLN A 26 14.18 9.33 20.91
CA GLN A 26 14.51 9.46 19.49
C GLN A 26 14.32 10.90 18.99
N SER A 27 15.10 11.27 17.97
CA SER A 27 15.00 12.55 17.25
C SER A 27 14.90 12.28 15.76
N TRP A 28 13.82 12.72 15.14
CA TRP A 28 13.51 12.47 13.73
C TRP A 28 13.56 13.77 12.93
N SER A 29 14.01 13.70 11.68
CA SER A 29 13.85 14.83 10.76
C SER A 29 12.40 14.88 10.27
N PHE A 30 11.75 16.03 10.38
CA PHE A 30 10.36 16.23 9.99
C PHE A 30 10.20 17.59 9.30
N TYR A 31 9.45 17.63 8.20
CA TYR A 31 9.00 18.89 7.62
C TYR A 31 7.62 18.70 7.00
N VAL A 32 6.90 19.81 6.92
CA VAL A 32 5.65 19.89 6.19
C VAL A 32 5.87 20.72 4.95
N GLU A 33 5.22 20.30 3.87
CA GLU A 33 5.29 20.99 2.60
C GLU A 33 3.90 21.20 2.02
N ARG A 34 3.70 22.38 1.45
CA ARG A 34 2.51 22.74 0.70
C ARG A 34 2.89 23.02 -0.74
N PHE A 35 2.35 22.22 -1.65
CA PHE A 35 2.35 22.51 -3.07
C PHE A 35 1.17 23.42 -3.41
N TRP A 36 1.45 24.50 -4.14
CA TRP A 36 0.42 25.39 -4.66
C TRP A 36 0.60 25.59 -6.18
N PRO A 37 0.26 24.57 -6.99
CA PRO A 37 0.35 24.65 -8.44
C PRO A 37 -0.88 25.40 -8.97
N ARG A 38 -0.77 26.72 -9.14
CA ARG A 38 -1.76 27.52 -9.89
C ARG A 38 -1.13 28.03 -11.18
N GLN A 39 -0.77 29.30 -11.21
CA GLN A 39 -0.12 29.94 -12.36
C GLN A 39 1.41 29.71 -12.34
N SER A 40 1.96 29.38 -11.18
CA SER A 40 3.34 28.96 -10.98
C SER A 40 3.38 27.79 -9.99
N ASN A 41 4.43 26.98 -10.07
CA ASN A 41 4.67 25.88 -9.14
C ASN A 41 5.34 26.41 -7.88
N VAL A 42 4.54 26.93 -6.93
CA VAL A 42 5.06 27.38 -5.64
C VAL A 42 5.11 26.20 -4.67
N ARG A 43 6.28 26.03 -4.03
CA ARG A 43 6.53 25.05 -2.98
C ARG A 43 6.87 25.80 -1.70
N MET A 44 6.08 25.60 -0.65
CA MET A 44 6.30 26.18 0.66
C MET A 44 6.66 25.06 1.64
N GLN A 45 7.78 25.19 2.33
CA GLN A 45 8.28 24.19 3.27
C GLN A 45 8.49 24.82 4.65
N SER A 46 8.39 23.99 5.70
CA SER A 46 8.48 24.44 7.10
C SER A 46 9.90 24.72 7.60
N PHE A 47 10.92 24.62 6.74
CA PHE A 47 12.32 24.89 7.08
C PHE A 47 12.96 25.75 5.99
N TYR A 48 14.01 26.49 6.33
CA TYR A 48 14.79 27.25 5.36
C TYR A 48 15.80 26.33 4.68
N GLU A 49 15.93 26.45 3.36
CA GLU A 49 16.89 25.67 2.57
C GLU A 49 18.00 26.60 2.07
N ASN A 50 19.22 26.34 2.53
CA ASN A 50 20.43 26.96 2.00
C ASN A 50 20.97 26.12 0.85
N GLU A 51 20.93 26.66 -0.37
CA GLU A 51 21.43 25.99 -1.58
C GLU A 51 22.96 25.77 -1.56
N GLY A 52 23.70 26.50 -0.72
CA GLY A 52 25.13 26.30 -0.54
C GLY A 52 25.50 25.09 0.34
N GLU A 53 24.53 24.50 1.03
CA GLU A 53 24.73 23.34 1.90
C GLU A 53 24.40 22.04 1.16
N ALA A 54 25.41 21.18 0.98
CA ALA A 54 25.25 19.93 0.24
C ALA A 54 24.25 18.96 0.89
N CYS A 55 24.09 19.00 2.23
CA CYS A 55 23.16 18.14 2.95
C CYS A 55 21.83 18.86 3.21
N ARG A 56 20.87 18.71 2.29
CA ARG A 56 19.50 19.21 2.49
C ARG A 56 18.82 18.61 3.73
N LEU A 57 18.94 17.29 3.94
CA LEU A 57 18.30 16.59 5.06
C LEU A 57 18.84 17.00 6.43
N CYS A 58 20.05 17.54 6.49
CA CYS A 58 20.66 18.03 7.72
C CYS A 58 20.02 19.34 8.21
N GLN A 59 19.38 20.09 7.30
CA GLN A 59 18.76 21.39 7.56
C GLN A 59 17.29 21.28 7.99
N VAL A 60 16.69 20.09 7.84
CA VAL A 60 15.30 19.81 8.16
C VAL A 60 15.06 19.93 9.68
N ASN A 61 13.87 20.42 10.07
CA ASN A 61 13.48 20.53 11.46
C ASN A 61 13.58 19.16 12.19
N ARG A 62 13.92 19.22 13.48
CA ARG A 62 14.03 18.02 14.32
C ARG A 62 12.82 17.90 15.23
N LEU A 63 12.08 16.81 15.09
CA LEU A 63 11.08 16.36 16.05
C LEU A 63 11.78 15.57 17.15
N THR A 64 11.84 16.13 18.35
CA THR A 64 12.51 15.55 19.52
C THR A 64 11.49 15.10 20.57
N GLY A 65 11.94 14.37 21.59
CA GLY A 65 11.06 13.91 22.69
C GLY A 65 10.22 12.67 22.35
N LEU A 66 10.57 11.96 21.28
CA LEU A 66 9.91 10.71 20.91
C LEU A 66 10.44 9.57 21.78
N GLU A 67 9.76 9.26 22.88
CA GLU A 67 10.13 8.19 23.80
C GLU A 67 9.00 7.16 23.93
N GLY A 68 9.38 5.89 24.16
CA GLY A 68 8.41 4.80 24.33
C GLY A 68 7.62 4.45 23.06
N ILE A 69 8.08 4.91 21.89
CA ILE A 69 7.49 4.56 20.60
C ILE A 69 8.06 3.23 20.10
N SER A 70 7.20 2.40 19.50
CA SER A 70 7.62 1.16 18.86
C SER A 70 7.15 1.09 17.42
N SER A 71 8.03 0.60 16.54
CA SER A 71 7.64 0.18 15.21
C SER A 71 6.82 -1.09 15.40
N GLY A 72 5.53 -1.03 15.10
CA GLY A 72 4.65 -2.16 15.32
C GLY A 72 5.12 -3.35 14.48
N GLY A 73 5.41 -4.48 15.12
CA GLY A 73 5.50 -5.79 14.45
C GLY A 73 4.11 -6.19 13.98
N ALA A 74 3.68 -5.60 12.87
CA ALA A 74 2.33 -5.79 12.37
C ALA A 74 2.22 -7.17 11.70
N VAL A 75 1.27 -7.96 12.18
CA VAL A 75 0.70 -9.07 11.41
C VAL A 75 -0.53 -8.52 10.70
N GLN A 76 -0.47 -8.45 9.38
CA GLN A 76 -1.60 -8.14 8.53
C GLN A 76 -2.14 -9.44 7.94
N LEU A 77 -3.45 -9.64 8.12
CA LEU A 77 -4.20 -10.75 7.56
C LEU A 77 -5.14 -10.18 6.50
N THR A 78 -5.07 -10.71 5.29
CA THR A 78 -5.92 -10.31 4.17
C THR A 78 -6.69 -11.54 3.68
N PRO A 79 -7.88 -11.82 4.23
CA PRO A 79 -8.71 -12.91 3.76
C PRO A 79 -9.33 -12.57 2.40
N THR A 80 -9.46 -13.57 1.54
CA THR A 80 -10.10 -13.45 0.22
C THR A 80 -11.18 -14.50 0.06
N VAL A 81 -12.25 -14.16 -0.65
CA VAL A 81 -13.32 -15.08 -1.04
C VAL A 81 -13.73 -14.73 -2.46
N SER A 82 -13.79 -15.73 -3.33
CA SER A 82 -14.27 -15.62 -4.71
C SER A 82 -15.34 -16.67 -4.97
N VAL A 83 -16.22 -16.41 -5.93
CA VAL A 83 -17.23 -17.38 -6.38
C VAL A 83 -17.30 -17.33 -7.89
N ALA A 84 -17.04 -18.46 -8.54
CA ALA A 84 -17.14 -18.61 -9.98
C ALA A 84 -18.37 -19.47 -10.35
N ARG A 85 -18.87 -19.28 -11.56
CA ARG A 85 -19.89 -20.15 -12.18
C ARG A 85 -19.68 -20.16 -13.69
N ALA A 86 -19.61 -21.36 -14.26
CA ALA A 86 -19.42 -21.55 -15.70
C ALA A 86 -20.69 -22.11 -16.34
N ASP A 87 -21.45 -21.26 -17.03
CA ASP A 87 -22.64 -21.70 -17.78
C ASP A 87 -22.23 -22.19 -19.16
N THR A 88 -22.82 -23.31 -19.59
CA THR A 88 -22.51 -23.89 -20.92
C THR A 88 -23.74 -23.79 -21.82
N ARG A 89 -23.49 -23.62 -23.12
CA ARG A 89 -24.54 -23.64 -24.13
C ARG A 89 -24.12 -24.52 -25.30
N PRO A 90 -24.90 -25.57 -25.65
CA PRO A 90 -24.61 -26.38 -26.82
C PRO A 90 -24.68 -25.55 -28.11
N LEU A 91 -23.82 -25.87 -29.08
CA LEU A 91 -23.92 -25.30 -30.43
C LEU A 91 -25.19 -25.84 -31.11
N GLY A 92 -26.23 -25.00 -31.22
CA GLY A 92 -27.52 -25.35 -31.83
C GLY A 92 -28.73 -24.77 -31.10
N ALA A 93 -29.89 -25.43 -31.24
CA ALA A 93 -31.14 -25.06 -30.59
C ALA A 93 -31.21 -25.59 -29.14
N GLY A 94 -30.33 -25.07 -28.27
CA GLY A 94 -30.33 -25.34 -26.83
C GLY A 94 -30.25 -24.05 -26.01
N GLY A 95 -30.92 -24.03 -24.86
CA GLY A 95 -30.80 -22.97 -23.86
C GLY A 95 -29.48 -23.07 -23.08
N TRP A 96 -29.19 -22.05 -22.26
CA TRP A 96 -28.07 -22.08 -21.33
C TRP A 96 -28.31 -23.13 -20.24
N SER A 97 -27.33 -23.98 -19.98
CA SER A 97 -27.31 -24.82 -18.77
C SER A 97 -26.51 -24.09 -17.69
N SER A 98 -27.11 -24.06 -16.50
CA SER A 98 -26.50 -23.44 -15.33
C SER A 98 -25.37 -24.32 -14.83
N GLY A 99 -24.15 -23.79 -14.77
CA GLY A 99 -23.04 -24.44 -14.09
C GLY A 99 -23.19 -24.43 -12.58
N GLU A 100 -22.38 -25.23 -11.92
CA GLU A 100 -22.27 -25.23 -10.46
C GLU A 100 -21.52 -23.98 -9.97
N LEU A 101 -21.85 -23.53 -8.76
CA LEU A 101 -21.10 -22.48 -8.08
C LEU A 101 -19.80 -23.09 -7.53
N SER A 102 -18.68 -22.44 -7.81
CA SER A 102 -17.35 -22.80 -7.30
C SER A 102 -16.85 -21.68 -6.38
N PRO A 103 -17.15 -21.74 -5.08
CA PRO A 103 -16.60 -20.80 -4.10
C PRO A 103 -15.17 -21.18 -3.74
N GLU A 104 -14.30 -20.19 -3.64
CA GLU A 104 -12.92 -20.33 -3.17
C GLU A 104 -12.64 -19.30 -2.08
N ALA A 105 -11.73 -19.64 -1.17
CA ALA A 105 -11.27 -18.73 -0.14
C ALA A 105 -9.76 -18.82 -0.02
N GLY A 106 -9.11 -17.67 0.18
CA GLY A 106 -7.67 -17.56 0.38
C GLY A 106 -7.35 -16.68 1.57
N LEU A 107 -6.09 -16.66 1.94
CA LEU A 107 -5.58 -15.81 3.01
C LEU A 107 -4.14 -15.42 2.72
N ASP A 108 -3.88 -14.13 2.65
CA ASP A 108 -2.53 -13.59 2.70
C ASP A 108 -2.17 -13.16 4.12
N VAL A 109 -0.96 -13.49 4.53
CA VAL A 109 -0.36 -13.11 5.80
C VAL A 109 0.91 -12.35 5.53
N GLN A 110 0.97 -11.11 6.00
CA GLN A 110 2.20 -10.33 6.03
C GLN A 110 2.59 -10.10 7.49
N TRP A 111 3.79 -10.53 7.86
CA TRP A 111 4.32 -10.37 9.21
C TRP A 111 5.66 -9.65 9.18
N SER A 112 5.70 -8.43 9.71
CA SER A 112 6.96 -7.71 9.95
C SER A 112 7.67 -8.27 11.20
N LEU A 113 8.74 -9.03 10.97
CA LEU A 113 9.57 -9.62 12.03
C LEU A 113 10.47 -8.57 12.69
N THR A 114 10.97 -7.61 11.90
CA THR A 114 11.70 -6.42 12.35
C THR A 114 11.26 -5.21 11.49
N SER A 115 11.82 -4.02 11.75
CA SER A 115 11.56 -2.83 10.90
C SER A 115 11.97 -3.05 9.43
N ASP A 116 12.89 -3.98 9.18
CA ASP A 116 13.55 -4.16 7.88
C ASP A 116 13.34 -5.57 7.30
N VAL A 117 12.70 -6.48 8.06
CA VAL A 117 12.45 -7.88 7.64
C VAL A 117 10.96 -8.18 7.71
N THR A 118 10.40 -8.66 6.60
CA THR A 118 8.99 -9.04 6.47
C THR A 118 8.86 -10.44 5.89
N LEU A 119 8.03 -11.27 6.51
CA LEU A 119 7.63 -12.58 6.03
C LEU A 119 6.26 -12.46 5.36
N ASN A 120 6.13 -12.96 4.14
CA ASN A 120 4.85 -13.07 3.44
C ASN A 120 4.53 -14.55 3.24
N ALA A 121 3.31 -14.94 3.55
CA ALA A 121 2.80 -16.29 3.34
C ALA A 121 1.37 -16.20 2.78
N THR A 122 1.04 -17.11 1.87
CA THR A 122 -0.28 -17.15 1.23
C THR A 122 -0.83 -18.56 1.32
N VAL A 123 -2.10 -18.68 1.71
CA VAL A 123 -2.89 -19.90 1.69
C VAL A 123 -3.91 -19.80 0.57
N ASN A 124 -3.94 -20.82 -0.30
CA ASN A 124 -4.77 -20.86 -1.50
C ASN A 124 -4.63 -19.57 -2.35
N PRO A 125 -3.43 -19.31 -2.91
CA PRO A 125 -3.21 -18.17 -3.78
C PRO A 125 -4.14 -18.23 -4.99
N ASP A 126 -4.76 -17.10 -5.33
CA ASP A 126 -5.57 -16.97 -6.53
C ASP A 126 -4.66 -17.01 -7.77
N PHE A 127 -4.69 -18.14 -8.48
CA PHE A 127 -3.96 -18.35 -9.73
C PHE A 127 -4.76 -17.94 -10.98
N SER A 128 -6.01 -17.49 -10.84
CA SER A 128 -6.85 -17.10 -11.98
C SER A 128 -6.24 -15.97 -12.82
N GLN A 129 -5.28 -15.23 -12.26
CA GLN A 129 -4.55 -14.17 -12.94
C GLN A 129 -3.30 -14.64 -13.70
N VAL A 130 -2.83 -15.88 -13.48
CA VAL A 130 -1.68 -16.43 -14.20
C VAL A 130 -2.09 -17.01 -15.57
N GLU A 131 -3.33 -17.51 -15.69
CA GLU A 131 -3.82 -18.11 -16.93
C GLU A 131 -4.23 -17.10 -18.01
N ALA A 132 -4.42 -15.82 -17.66
CA ALA A 132 -4.80 -14.78 -18.63
C ALA A 132 -3.67 -14.44 -19.65
N ASP A 133 -2.41 -14.77 -19.33
CA ASP A 133 -1.25 -14.54 -20.22
C ASP A 133 -0.91 -15.75 -21.10
N VAL A 134 -1.69 -16.83 -21.06
CA VAL A 134 -1.57 -17.90 -22.06
C VAL A 134 -2.36 -17.50 -23.30
N ALA A 135 -1.67 -16.92 -24.28
CA ALA A 135 -2.22 -16.79 -25.62
C ALA A 135 -2.57 -18.20 -26.14
N GLN A 136 -3.85 -18.58 -26.09
CA GLN A 136 -4.34 -19.78 -26.76
C GLN A 136 -4.22 -19.58 -28.28
N LEU A 137 -3.10 -20.02 -28.84
CA LEU A 137 -2.93 -20.17 -30.29
C LEU A 137 -3.34 -21.59 -30.67
N GLU A 138 -4.65 -21.85 -30.73
CA GLU A 138 -5.18 -22.91 -31.58
C GLU A 138 -5.76 -22.28 -32.84
N ALA A 139 -4.93 -22.15 -33.88
CA ALA A 139 -5.38 -21.82 -35.22
C ALA A 139 -4.76 -22.77 -36.25
N ASN A 140 -5.60 -23.70 -36.69
CA ASN A 140 -5.57 -24.50 -37.92
C ASN A 140 -4.49 -25.59 -38.09
N GLN A 141 -4.89 -26.84 -37.80
CA GLN A 141 -4.51 -27.96 -38.65
C GLN A 141 -5.47 -28.02 -39.86
N ARG A 142 -4.93 -27.78 -41.05
CA ARG A 142 -5.43 -28.29 -42.32
C ARG A 142 -4.26 -28.85 -43.11
#